data_AF-A0A963LRH7-F1
#
_entry.id   AF-A0A963LRH7-F1
#
_cell.length_a   1.000
_cell.length_b   1.000
_cell.length_c   1.000
_cell.angle_alpha   90.00
_cell.angle_beta   90.00
_cell.angle_gamma   90.00
#
_symmetry.space_group_name_H-M   'P 1'
#
loop_
_entity.id
_entity.type
_entity.pdbx_description
1 polymer ?
#
loop_
_entity_poly.entity_id
_entity_poly.type
_entity_poly.pdbx_seq_one_letter_code
_entity_poly.pdbx_strand_id
1 'polypeptide(L)' 'AGRKWRIVRGHAGPRVMAVNIDEGEPGTFKDRTYLERDPHRFLEGMLVAAQVVGIDSCYIYLRD' A
#
# COMPACT_ATOMS: atom_id res chain seq x y z
N ALA A 1 -13.95 8.72 1.37
CA ALA A 1 -12.71 7.90 1.28
C ALA A 1 -12.20 7.54 2.69
N GLY A 2 -11.45 6.44 2.87
CA GLY A 2 -10.81 6.09 4.16
C GLY A 2 -11.57 5.17 5.13
N ARG A 3 -12.74 4.60 4.75
CA ARG A 3 -13.50 3.68 5.64
C ARG A 3 -12.68 2.45 6.06
N LYS A 4 -11.95 1.84 5.11
CA LYS A 4 -11.06 0.70 5.38
C LYS A 4 -10.02 1.04 6.45
N TRP A 5 -9.35 2.19 6.31
CA TRP A 5 -8.31 2.63 7.25
C TRP A 5 -8.86 2.92 8.65
N ARG A 6 -10.06 3.51 8.73
CA ARG A 6 -10.74 3.72 10.02
C ARG A 6 -11.08 2.40 10.73
N ILE A 7 -11.52 1.39 9.98
CA ILE A 7 -11.80 0.06 10.53
C ILE A 7 -10.52 -0.53 11.12
N VAL A 8 -9.42 -0.55 10.36
CA VAL A 8 -8.14 -1.12 10.84
C VAL A 8 -7.61 -0.37 12.06
N ARG A 9 -7.61 0.98 12.02
CA ARG A 9 -7.16 1.81 13.14
C ARG A 9 -7.96 1.57 14.43
N GLY A 10 -9.24 1.19 14.32
CA GLY A 10 -10.12 0.96 15.46
C GLY A 10 -9.86 -0.35 16.22
N HIS A 11 -8.97 -1.22 15.75
CA HIS A 11 -8.65 -2.49 16.40
C HIS A 11 -7.30 -2.42 17.14
N ALA A 12 -7.17 -3.20 18.22
CA ALA A 12 -5.91 -3.38 18.93
C ALA A 12 -4.83 -3.97 18.00
N GLY A 13 -3.57 -3.57 18.20
CA GLY A 13 -2.45 -3.98 17.36
C GLY A 13 -1.96 -5.41 17.61
N PRO A 14 -0.97 -5.90 16.84
CA PRO A 14 -0.24 -5.18 15.79
C PRO A 14 -1.05 -5.05 14.49
N ARG A 15 -0.83 -3.95 13.75
CA ARG A 15 -1.46 -3.69 12.44
C ARG A 15 -0.39 -3.70 11.37
N VAL A 16 -0.69 -4.30 10.22
CA VAL A 16 0.21 -4.40 9.08
C VAL A 16 -0.42 -3.80 7.83
N MET A 17 0.42 -3.32 6.92
CA MET A 17 -0.01 -2.94 5.57
C MET A 17 0.45 -4.00 4.58
N ALA A 18 -0.47 -4.55 3.80
CA ALA A 18 -0.16 -5.35 2.63
C ALA A 18 -0.51 -4.52 1.39
N VAL A 19 0.49 -4.26 0.55
CA VAL A 19 0.34 -3.55 -0.72
C VAL A 19 0.44 -4.57 -1.84
N ASN A 20 -0.62 -4.66 -2.65
CA ASN A 20 -0.70 -5.58 -3.77
C ASN A 20 -0.21 -4.87 -5.05
N ILE A 21 0.91 -5.33 -5.59
CA ILE A 21 1.50 -4.94 -6.88
C ILE A 21 1.63 -6.21 -7.76
N ASP A 22 0.57 -7.03 -7.81
CA ASP A 22 0.52 -8.18 -8.71
C ASP A 22 0.32 -7.75 -10.17
N GLU A 23 -0.55 -6.76 -10.39
CA GLU A 23 -0.94 -6.25 -11.72
C GLU A 23 -1.13 -7.36 -12.77
N GLY A 24 -1.94 -8.35 -12.41
CA GLY A 24 -2.01 -9.60 -13.15
C GLY A 24 -2.92 -9.63 -14.36
N GLU A 25 -3.84 -8.68 -14.42
CA GLU A 25 -4.88 -8.61 -15.40
C GLU A 25 -4.33 -8.15 -16.76
N PRO A 26 -4.58 -8.88 -17.86
CA PRO A 26 -4.15 -8.49 -19.20
C PRO A 26 -4.54 -7.06 -19.54
N GLY A 27 -3.57 -6.27 -20.01
CA GLY A 27 -3.77 -4.86 -20.36
C GLY A 27 -3.61 -3.87 -19.20
N THR A 28 -3.30 -4.34 -17.99
CA THR A 28 -3.00 -3.48 -16.84
C THR A 28 -1.49 -3.28 -16.71
N PHE A 29 -1.02 -2.04 -16.63
CA PHE A 29 0.41 -1.68 -16.56
C PHE A 29 0.65 -0.40 -15.76
N LYS A 30 -0.38 0.10 -15.06
CA LYS A 30 -0.35 1.35 -14.31
C LYS A 30 0.59 1.24 -13.10
N ASP A 31 0.54 0.15 -12.35
CA ASP A 31 1.29 0.00 -11.10
C ASP A 31 2.77 -0.13 -11.43
N ARG A 32 3.12 -0.95 -12.43
CA ARG A 32 4.46 -1.03 -13.01
C ARG A 32 4.95 0.33 -13.49
N THR A 33 4.16 1.01 -14.33
CA THR A 33 4.55 2.32 -14.89
C THR A 33 4.78 3.36 -13.80
N TYR A 34 3.94 3.39 -12.77
CA TYR A 34 4.08 4.32 -11.65
C TYR A 34 5.34 4.02 -10.82
N LEU A 35 5.57 2.74 -10.48
CA LEU A 35 6.73 2.33 -9.70
C LEU A 35 8.05 2.52 -10.46
N GLU A 36 8.07 2.31 -11.77
CA GLU A 36 9.27 2.53 -12.60
C GLU A 36 9.60 4.01 -12.78
N ARG A 37 8.60 4.90 -12.76
CA ARG A 37 8.78 6.34 -13.01
C ARG A 37 8.95 7.19 -11.75
N ASP A 38 8.19 6.90 -10.70
CA ASP A 38 8.17 7.69 -9.46
C ASP A 38 7.93 6.80 -8.23
N PRO A 39 8.90 5.93 -7.89
CA PRO A 39 8.77 5.00 -6.76
C PRO A 39 8.67 5.72 -5.41
N HIS A 40 9.29 6.90 -5.28
CA HIS A 40 9.28 7.65 -4.03
C HIS A 40 7.89 8.18 -3.69
N ARG A 41 7.11 8.62 -4.68
CA ARG A 41 5.70 9.00 -4.46
C ARG A 41 4.86 7.84 -3.94
N PHE A 42 5.11 6.63 -4.45
CA PHE A 42 4.45 5.43 -3.94
C PHE A 42 4.83 5.14 -2.48
N LEU A 43 6.12 5.18 -2.16
CA LEU A 43 6.62 4.98 -0.80
C LEU A 43 6.12 6.07 0.17
N GLU A 44 6.04 7.32 -0.27
CA GLU A 44 5.47 8.43 0.51
C GLU A 44 4.00 8.18 0.84
N GLY A 45 3.20 7.75 -0.14
CA GLY A 45 1.80 7.37 0.09
C GLY A 45 1.65 6.22 1.09
N MET A 46 2.55 5.23 1.05
CA MET A 46 2.60 4.15 2.05
C MET A 46 2.94 4.70 3.45
N LEU A 47 3.93 5.58 3.57
CA LEU A 47 4.31 6.18 4.86
C LEU A 47 3.17 7.01 5.46
N VAL A 48 2.48 7.81 4.65
CA VAL A 48 1.29 8.56 5.08
C VAL A 48 0.20 7.62 5.58
N ALA A 49 -0.09 6.56 4.83
CA ALA A 49 -1.09 5.57 5.24
C ALA A 49 -0.69 4.82 6.52
N ALA A 50 0.60 4.48 6.68
CA ALA A 50 1.11 3.83 7.88
C ALA A 50 0.98 4.75 9.11
N GLN A 51 1.33 6.02 8.96
CA GLN A 51 1.20 7.04 10.01
C GLN A 51 -0.25 7.25 10.43
N VAL A 52 -1.18 7.34 9.48
CA VAL A 52 -2.62 7.56 9.77
C VAL A 52 -3.25 6.36 10.49
N VAL A 53 -2.82 5.14 10.16
CA VAL A 53 -3.41 3.90 10.70
C VAL A 53 -2.67 3.38 11.93
N GLY A 54 -1.43 3.82 12.16
CA GLY A 54 -0.56 3.30 13.22
C GLY A 54 -0.08 1.88 12.89
N ILE A 55 0.57 1.73 11.72
CA ILE A 55 1.14 0.49 11.19
C ILE A 55 2.67 0.54 11.34
N ASP A 56 3.24 -0.51 11.91
CA ASP A 56 4.69 -0.61 12.14
C ASP A 56 5.43 -1.34 11.00
N SER A 57 4.72 -2.23 10.28
CA SER A 57 5.30 -3.05 9.23
C SER A 57 4.46 -2.99 7.95
N CYS A 58 5.14 -2.74 6.82
CA CYS A 58 4.56 -2.73 5.49
C CYS A 58 5.19 -3.82 4.63
N TYR A 59 4.36 -4.56 3.90
CA TYR A 59 4.76 -5.62 2.98
C TYR A 59 4.27 -5.29 1.58
N ILE A 60 5.17 -5.32 0.60
CA ILE A 60 4.86 -5.11 -0.80
C ILE A 60 4.90 -6.47 -1.48
N TYR A 61 3.75 -6.93 -1.97
CA TYR A 61 3.68 -8.08 -2.86
C TYR A 61 3.93 -7.59 -4.27
N LEU A 62 5.16 -7.77 -4.76
CA LEU A 62 5.55 -7.47 -6.12
C LEU A 62 5.54 -8.77 -6.92
N ARG A 63 4.95 -8.76 -8.10
CA ARG A 63 5.05 -9.87 -9.04
C ARG A 63 6.47 -9.98 -9.60
N ASP A 64 6.92 -11.22 -9.83
CA ASP A 64 8.20 -11.56 -10.46
C ASP A 64 8.36 -11.01 -11.89
#